data_AF-A0AAP2D5I9-F1
#
_entry.id   AF-A0AAP2D5I9-F1
#
_cell.length_a   1.000
_cell.length_b   1.000
_cell.length_c   1.000
_cell.angle_alpha   90.00
_cell.angle_beta   90.00
_cell.angle_gamma   90.00
#
_symmetry.space_group_name_H-M   'P 1'
#
loop_
_entity.id
_entity.type
_entity.pdbx_description
1 polymer ?
#
loop_
_entity_poly.entity_id
_entity_poly.type
_entity_poly.pdbx_seq_one_letter_code
_entity_poly.pdbx_strand_id
1 'polypeptide(L)'
;MELFQTLYNRGYIIEIHIIGININVSRLGVHYRFENGSRIGAPERMVSMEVHDRNYHALPANLLALGKACGLLVSKLVLYSRDGNDKLNVVYETEHPCNFQELVTTLAFIRNRPFSNDEQADFKSKMEDVRTMIDARGGDSQKFLRDIEVFK
;
A
#
# COMPACT_ATOMS: atom_id res chain seq x y z
N MET A 1 15.90 12.10 7.18
CA MET A 1 17.33 12.05 6.83
C MET A 1 18.18 11.85 8.07
N GLU A 2 18.02 12.72 9.09
CA GLU A 2 18.69 12.58 10.38
C GLU A 2 18.53 11.19 11.01
N LEU A 3 17.32 10.62 10.98
CA LEU A 3 17.05 9.27 11.52
C LEU A 3 17.96 8.17 10.93
N PHE A 4 18.15 8.13 9.60
CA PHE A 4 18.97 7.09 8.95
C PHE A 4 20.42 7.21 9.39
N GLN A 5 20.95 8.44 9.42
CA GLN A 5 22.30 8.69 9.90
C GLN A 5 22.47 8.33 11.38
N THR A 6 21.50 8.69 12.23
CA THR A 6 21.52 8.37 13.66
C THR A 6 21.51 6.86 13.88
N LEU A 7 20.67 6.10 13.17
CA LEU A 7 20.60 4.65 13.29
C LEU A 7 21.89 4.00 12.77
N TYR A 8 22.37 4.41 11.60
CA TYR A 8 23.62 3.90 11.04
C TYR A 8 24.81 4.13 11.98
N ASN A 9 24.95 5.33 12.54
CA ASN A 9 26.02 5.67 13.49
C ASN A 9 25.94 4.90 14.82
N ARG A 10 24.77 4.33 15.14
CA ARG A 10 24.56 3.44 16.30
C ARG A 10 24.77 1.96 15.96
N GLY A 11 25.20 1.64 14.74
CA GLY A 11 25.49 0.27 14.30
C GLY A 11 24.27 -0.52 13.83
N TYR A 12 23.13 0.13 13.54
CA TYR A 12 21.97 -0.56 13.00
C TYR A 12 22.11 -0.84 11.50
N ILE A 13 21.59 -2.00 11.08
CA ILE A 13 21.32 -2.33 9.67
C ILE A 13 20.00 -1.68 9.28
N ILE A 14 19.99 -0.99 8.13
CA ILE A 14 18.82 -0.27 7.64
C ILE A 14 18.25 -0.99 6.42
N GLU A 15 17.02 -1.46 6.55
CA GLU A 15 16.28 -2.12 5.47
C GLU A 15 14.99 -1.36 5.18
N ILE A 16 14.58 -1.33 3.91
CA ILE A 16 13.31 -0.72 3.49
C ILE A 16 12.44 -1.77 2.83
N HIS A 17 11.28 -1.99 3.43
CA HIS A 17 10.28 -2.95 2.97
C HIS A 17 9.05 -2.20 2.49
N ILE A 18 8.60 -2.51 1.28
CA ILE A 18 7.49 -1.81 0.61
C ILE A 18 6.48 -2.84 0.13
N ILE A 19 5.21 -2.53 0.31
CA ILE A 19 4.13 -3.30 -0.31
C ILE A 19 3.66 -2.53 -1.55
N GLY A 20 3.88 -3.13 -2.72
CA GLY A 20 3.33 -2.71 -3.99
C GLY A 20 1.91 -3.26 -4.14
N ILE A 21 0.93 -2.37 -4.18
CA ILE A 21 -0.48 -2.74 -4.30
C ILE A 21 -1.19 -1.74 -5.22
N ASN A 22 -2.15 -2.22 -6.00
CA ASN A 22 -2.99 -1.37 -6.83
C ASN A 22 -3.81 -0.40 -5.97
N ILE A 23 -4.04 0.82 -6.48
CA ILE A 23 -4.71 1.89 -5.74
C ILE A 23 -6.12 1.49 -5.30
N ASN A 24 -6.88 0.78 -6.15
CA ASN A 24 -8.25 0.39 -5.83
C ASN A 24 -8.28 -0.63 -4.69
N VAL A 25 -7.36 -1.58 -4.68
CA VAL A 25 -7.22 -2.55 -3.57
C VAL A 25 -6.78 -1.83 -2.30
N SER A 26 -5.87 -0.86 -2.39
CA SER A 26 -5.43 -0.07 -1.24
C SER A 26 -6.57 0.75 -0.64
N ARG A 27 -7.35 1.44 -1.48
CA ARG A 27 -8.54 2.22 -1.06
C ARG A 27 -9.59 1.31 -0.43
N LEU A 28 -9.86 0.14 -1.02
CA LEU A 28 -10.76 -0.87 -0.46
C LEU A 28 -10.29 -1.32 0.93
N GLY A 29 -8.99 -1.55 1.10
CA GLY A 29 -8.39 -1.91 2.39
C GLY A 29 -8.60 -0.86 3.49
N VAL A 30 -8.66 0.43 3.15
CA VAL A 30 -8.94 1.48 4.13
C VAL A 30 -10.38 1.39 4.63
N HIS A 31 -11.35 1.22 3.73
CA HIS A 31 -12.76 1.03 4.10
C HIS A 31 -12.95 -0.26 4.89
N TYR A 32 -12.37 -1.37 4.43
CA TYR A 32 -12.43 -2.65 5.11
C TYR A 32 -11.91 -2.57 6.56
N ARG A 33 -10.76 -1.91 6.79
CA ARG A 33 -10.21 -1.73 8.13
C ARG A 33 -11.17 -0.96 9.03
N PHE A 34 -11.68 0.17 8.54
CA PHE A 34 -12.60 1.02 9.30
C PHE A 34 -13.90 0.29 9.67
N GLU A 35 -14.53 -0.39 8.71
CA GLU A 35 -15.80 -1.07 8.95
C GLU A 35 -15.62 -2.31 9.84
N ASN A 36 -14.55 -3.09 9.66
CA ASN A 36 -14.28 -4.22 10.53
C ASN A 36 -13.98 -3.79 11.98
N GLY A 37 -13.22 -2.71 12.17
CA GLY A 37 -12.95 -2.15 13.49
C GLY A 37 -14.21 -1.55 14.15
N SER A 38 -15.07 -0.90 13.37
CA SER A 38 -16.37 -0.39 13.85
C SER A 38 -17.28 -1.52 14.33
N ARG A 39 -17.31 -2.65 13.61
CA ARG A 39 -18.10 -3.83 13.98
C ARG A 39 -17.69 -4.45 15.31
N ILE A 40 -16.41 -4.38 15.68
CA ILE A 40 -15.89 -4.90 16.95
C ILE A 40 -15.91 -3.85 18.08
N GLY A 41 -16.51 -2.67 17.85
CA GLY A 41 -16.63 -1.61 18.86
C GLY A 41 -15.33 -0.86 19.18
N ALA A 42 -14.31 -0.96 18.33
CA ALA A 42 -13.08 -0.21 18.49
C ALA A 42 -13.28 1.26 18.10
N PRO A 43 -12.61 2.23 18.77
CA PRO A 43 -12.62 3.63 18.37
C PRO A 43 -11.81 3.80 17.06
N GLU A 44 -12.44 3.50 15.93
CA GLU A 44 -11.82 3.64 14.62
C GLU A 44 -11.96 5.07 14.09
N ARG A 45 -10.84 5.62 13.60
CA ARG A 45 -10.85 6.84 12.79
C ARG A 45 -10.57 6.47 11.36
N MET A 46 -11.52 6.78 10.48
CA MET A 46 -11.33 6.62 9.06
C MET A 46 -10.18 7.51 8.59
N VAL A 47 -9.22 6.93 7.87
CA VAL A 47 -8.23 7.72 7.14
C VAL A 47 -8.94 8.33 5.93
N SER A 48 -8.87 9.65 5.78
CA SER A 48 -9.45 10.32 4.62
C SER A 48 -8.80 9.81 3.32
N MET A 49 -9.62 9.51 2.31
CA MET A 49 -9.15 9.04 1.00
C MET A 49 -8.15 10.01 0.35
N GLU A 50 -8.37 11.32 0.51
CA GLU A 50 -7.46 12.34 -0.01
C GLU A 50 -6.03 12.20 0.55
N VAL A 51 -5.88 12.01 1.87
CA VAL A 51 -4.57 11.80 2.50
C VAL A 51 -3.95 10.47 2.08
N HIS A 52 -4.77 9.41 2.00
CA HIS A 52 -4.31 8.11 1.50
C HIS A 52 -3.74 8.23 0.08
N ASP A 53 -4.50 8.81 -0.85
CA ASP A 53 -4.13 8.92 -2.25
C ASP A 53 -2.92 9.84 -2.44
N ARG A 54 -2.86 10.95 -1.72
CA ARG A 54 -1.70 11.85 -1.70
C ARG A 54 -0.42 11.10 -1.32
N ASN A 55 -0.47 10.30 -0.25
CA ASN A 55 0.67 9.50 0.18
C ASN A 55 1.00 8.38 -0.82
N TYR A 56 -0.02 7.73 -1.37
CA TYR A 56 0.13 6.68 -2.37
C TYR A 56 0.88 7.19 -3.60
N HIS A 57 0.49 8.36 -4.13
CA HIS A 57 1.11 8.98 -5.30
C HIS A 57 2.47 9.62 -5.00
N ALA A 58 2.71 10.11 -3.79
CA ALA A 58 4.00 10.67 -3.40
C ALA A 58 5.10 9.60 -3.21
N LEU A 59 4.73 8.36 -2.90
CA LEU A 59 5.68 7.30 -2.55
C LEU A 59 6.82 7.12 -3.57
N PRO A 60 6.59 6.99 -4.89
CA PRO A 60 7.68 6.82 -5.87
C PRO A 60 8.71 7.95 -5.83
N ALA A 61 8.26 9.20 -5.80
CA ALA A 61 9.14 10.37 -5.74
C ALA A 61 9.93 10.41 -4.42
N ASN A 62 9.28 10.07 -3.30
CA ASN A 62 9.91 10.01 -1.99
C ASN A 62 10.99 8.92 -1.92
N LEU A 63 10.77 7.76 -2.55
CA LEU A 63 11.76 6.69 -2.62
C LEU A 63 13.00 7.11 -3.41
N LEU A 64 12.82 7.79 -4.55
CA LEU A 64 13.95 8.32 -5.32
C LEU A 64 14.71 9.41 -4.55
N ALA A 65 13.99 10.30 -3.87
CA ALA A 65 14.61 11.32 -3.03
C ALA A 65 15.40 10.69 -1.87
N LEU A 66 14.86 9.66 -1.24
CA LEU A 66 15.52 8.89 -0.19
C LEU A 66 16.78 8.20 -0.72
N GLY A 67 16.71 7.55 -1.88
CA GLY A 67 17.85 6.91 -2.52
C GLY A 67 18.98 7.88 -2.83
N LYS A 68 18.67 9.07 -3.36
CA LYS A 68 19.67 10.12 -3.62
C LYS A 68 20.35 10.62 -2.35
N ALA A 69 19.61 10.71 -1.26
CA ALA A 69 20.07 11.43 -0.09
C ALA A 69 20.68 10.54 1.00
N CYS A 70 20.26 9.28 1.10
CA CYS A 70 20.81 8.33 2.06
C CYS A 70 20.87 6.88 1.53
N GLY A 71 20.82 6.66 0.21
CA GLY A 71 20.85 5.30 -0.37
C GLY A 71 22.10 4.49 0.01
N LEU A 72 23.23 5.15 0.25
CA LEU A 72 24.46 4.50 0.72
C LEU A 72 24.34 3.91 2.13
N LEU A 73 23.39 4.38 2.93
CA LEU A 73 23.15 3.89 4.30
C LEU A 73 22.20 2.70 4.34
N VAL A 74 21.55 2.37 3.21
CA VAL A 74 20.55 1.30 3.14
C VAL A 74 21.24 0.00 2.72
N SER A 75 21.03 -1.03 3.53
CA SER A 75 21.59 -2.36 3.33
C SER A 75 20.75 -3.21 2.39
N LYS A 76 19.42 -3.01 2.39
CA LYS A 76 18.47 -3.82 1.63
C LYS A 76 17.21 -3.06 1.25
N LEU A 77 16.72 -3.29 0.04
CA LEU A 77 15.36 -2.92 -0.38
C LEU A 77 14.59 -4.19 -0.73
N VAL A 78 13.34 -4.26 -0.26
CA VAL A 78 12.42 -5.36 -0.59
C VAL A 78 11.07 -4.79 -1.00
N LEU A 79 10.54 -5.29 -2.11
CA LEU A 79 9.19 -5.03 -2.57
C LEU A 79 8.37 -6.31 -2.51
N TYR A 80 7.22 -6.21 -1.88
CA TYR A 80 6.23 -7.26 -1.80
C TYR A 80 5.04 -6.93 -2.69
N SER A 81 4.51 -7.93 -3.39
CA SER A 81 3.14 -7.93 -3.94
C SER A 81 2.21 -8.62 -2.96
N ARG A 82 0.93 -8.28 -3.00
CA ARG A 82 -0.13 -9.11 -2.42
C ARG A 82 -0.94 -9.69 -3.56
N ASP A 83 -0.93 -11.00 -3.66
CA ASP A 83 -1.81 -11.72 -4.57
C ASP A 83 -3.08 -12.10 -3.79
N GLY A 84 -4.22 -12.32 -4.46
CA GLY A 84 -5.58 -12.42 -3.88
C GLY A 84 -5.83 -13.37 -2.68
N ASN A 85 -4.80 -14.05 -2.17
CA ASN A 85 -4.82 -14.89 -0.97
C ASN A 85 -4.17 -14.22 0.26
N ASP A 86 -4.04 -12.89 0.30
CA ASP A 86 -3.44 -12.10 1.39
C ASP A 86 -1.98 -12.43 1.75
N LYS A 87 -1.32 -13.29 0.96
CA LYS A 87 0.11 -13.61 1.09
C LYS A 87 0.97 -12.51 0.47
N LEU A 88 2.01 -12.10 1.19
CA LEU A 88 3.04 -11.20 0.68
C LEU A 88 4.09 -12.01 -0.09
N ASN A 89 4.26 -11.70 -1.37
CA ASN A 89 5.25 -12.33 -2.24
C ASN A 89 6.37 -11.33 -2.54
N VAL A 90 7.62 -11.71 -2.32
CA VAL A 90 8.76 -10.88 -2.72
C VAL A 90 8.82 -10.85 -4.25
N VAL A 91 8.77 -9.65 -4.81
CA VAL A 91 8.78 -9.42 -6.27
C VAL A 91 9.97 -8.58 -6.71
N TYR A 92 10.65 -7.93 -5.77
CA TYR A 92 11.94 -7.31 -6.00
C TYR A 92 12.73 -7.28 -4.70
N GLU A 93 14.02 -7.56 -4.81
CA GLU A 93 14.96 -7.56 -3.70
C GLU A 93 16.33 -7.14 -4.20
N THR A 94 16.98 -6.24 -3.48
CA THR A 94 18.34 -5.80 -3.77
C THR A 94 19.08 -5.51 -2.46
N GLU A 95 20.34 -5.94 -2.40
CA GLU A 95 21.26 -5.62 -1.32
C GLU A 95 22.15 -4.44 -1.70
N HIS A 96 22.96 -3.95 -0.77
CA HIS A 96 23.86 -2.82 -1.02
C HIS A 96 24.88 -3.11 -2.15
N PRO A 97 25.07 -2.20 -3.14
CA PRO A 97 24.38 -0.92 -3.30
C PRO A 97 22.96 -1.08 -3.84
N CYS A 98 22.00 -0.51 -3.13
CA CYS A 98 20.59 -0.66 -3.45
C CYS A 98 20.16 0.16 -4.68
N ASN A 99 19.36 -0.46 -5.58
CA ASN A 99 18.85 0.20 -6.78
C ASN A 99 17.40 0.72 -6.60
N PHE A 100 17.28 1.97 -6.14
CA PHE A 100 15.98 2.64 -5.95
C PHE A 100 15.24 2.90 -7.27
N GLN A 101 15.96 3.08 -8.38
CA GLN A 101 15.33 3.37 -9.66
C GLN A 101 14.55 2.14 -10.16
N GLU A 102 15.16 0.96 -10.08
CA GLU A 102 14.53 -0.30 -10.45
C GLU A 102 13.40 -0.66 -9.48
N LEU A 103 13.59 -0.48 -8.17
CA LEU A 103 12.51 -0.63 -7.18
C LEU A 103 11.27 0.18 -7.56
N VAL A 104 11.45 1.44 -7.95
CA VAL A 104 10.34 2.34 -8.33
C VAL A 104 9.70 1.91 -9.66
N THR A 105 10.50 1.45 -10.63
CA THR A 105 9.99 0.87 -11.87
C THR A 105 9.14 -0.38 -11.60
N THR A 106 9.61 -1.29 -10.73
CA THR A 106 8.87 -2.50 -10.36
C THR A 106 7.61 -2.17 -9.56
N LEU A 107 7.67 -1.19 -8.66
CA LEU A 107 6.49 -0.67 -7.96
C LEU A 107 5.46 -0.13 -8.96
N ALA A 108 5.88 0.65 -9.95
CA ALA A 108 4.98 1.15 -10.98
C ALA A 108 4.34 0.02 -11.80
N PHE A 109 5.10 -1.03 -12.13
CA PHE A 109 4.55 -2.22 -12.80
C PHE A 109 3.46 -2.88 -11.96
N ILE A 110 3.71 -3.17 -10.68
CA ILE A 110 2.72 -3.81 -9.80
C ILE A 110 1.46 -2.95 -9.63
N ARG A 111 1.61 -1.64 -9.52
CA ARG A 111 0.49 -0.73 -9.33
C ARG A 111 -0.42 -0.65 -10.55
N ASN A 112 0.16 -0.78 -11.75
CA ASN A 112 -0.55 -0.57 -13.02
C ASN A 112 -0.85 -1.86 -13.78
N ARG A 113 -0.34 -3.03 -13.35
CA ARG A 113 -0.64 -4.29 -14.02
C ARG A 113 -2.14 -4.59 -13.94
N PRO A 114 -2.73 -5.21 -14.98
CA PRO A 114 -4.07 -5.75 -14.90
C PRO A 114 -4.18 -6.79 -13.78
N PHE A 115 -5.37 -6.87 -13.18
CA PHE A 115 -5.68 -7.94 -12.25
C PHE A 115 -5.86 -9.26 -13.00
N SER A 116 -5.35 -10.33 -12.40
CA SER A 116 -5.73 -11.69 -12.78
C SER A 116 -7.22 -11.91 -12.52
N ASN A 117 -7.78 -12.97 -13.12
CA ASN A 117 -9.19 -13.33 -12.88
C ASN A 117 -9.48 -13.58 -11.39
N ASP A 118 -8.54 -14.21 -10.68
CA ASP A 118 -8.68 -14.49 -9.24
C ASP A 118 -8.64 -13.20 -8.42
N GLU A 119 -7.76 -12.26 -8.77
CA GLU A 119 -7.69 -10.94 -8.11
C GLU A 119 -8.95 -10.10 -8.38
N GLN A 120 -9.52 -10.18 -9.58
CA GLN A 120 -10.79 -9.54 -9.89
C GLN A 120 -11.95 -10.15 -9.08
N ALA A 121 -11.97 -11.47 -8.92
CA ALA A 121 -12.99 -12.15 -8.14
C ALA A 121 -12.87 -11.80 -6.64
N ASP A 122 -11.67 -11.86 -6.06
CA ASP A 122 -11.42 -11.47 -4.67
C ASP A 122 -11.77 -9.99 -4.42
N PHE A 123 -11.35 -9.09 -5.32
CA PHE A 123 -11.67 -7.68 -5.22
C PHE A 123 -13.19 -7.42 -5.24
N LYS A 124 -13.93 -8.10 -6.14
CA LYS A 124 -15.39 -7.98 -6.20
C LYS A 124 -16.07 -8.51 -4.94
N SER A 125 -15.62 -9.65 -4.42
CA SER A 125 -16.16 -10.24 -3.19
C SER A 125 -15.95 -9.29 -2.01
N LYS A 126 -14.71 -8.82 -1.79
CA LYS A 126 -14.39 -7.90 -0.70
C LYS A 126 -15.11 -6.56 -0.82
N MET A 127 -15.32 -6.07 -2.04
CA MET A 127 -16.10 -4.84 -2.28
C MET A 127 -17.55 -5.00 -1.82
N GLU A 128 -18.20 -6.13 -2.13
CA GLU A 128 -19.58 -6.39 -1.70
C GLU A 128 -19.67 -6.61 -0.18
N ASP A 129 -18.68 -7.28 0.42
CA ASP A 129 -18.59 -7.44 1.87
C ASP A 129 -18.50 -6.08 2.58
N VAL A 130 -17.62 -5.19 2.11
CA VAL A 130 -17.48 -3.85 2.67
C VAL A 130 -18.76 -3.04 2.52
N ARG A 131 -19.38 -3.07 1.34
CA ARG A 131 -20.65 -2.40 1.10
C ARG A 131 -21.73 -2.89 2.08
N THR A 132 -21.84 -4.21 2.28
CA THR A 132 -22.79 -4.80 3.23
C THR A 132 -22.55 -4.29 4.65
N MET A 133 -21.29 -4.16 5.07
CA MET A 133 -20.95 -3.60 6.39
C MET A 133 -21.34 -2.12 6.51
N ILE A 134 -21.10 -1.31 5.48
CA ILE A 134 -21.49 0.11 5.43
C ILE A 134 -23.01 0.24 5.53
N ASP A 135 -23.75 -0.53 4.72
CA ASP A 135 -25.21 -0.52 4.71
C ASP A 135 -25.77 -0.92 6.09
N ALA A 136 -25.22 -1.96 6.72
CA ALA A 136 -25.64 -2.42 8.05
C ALA A 136 -25.43 -1.36 9.15
N ARG A 137 -24.41 -0.51 9.03
CA ARG A 137 -24.13 0.61 9.95
C ARG A 137 -24.94 1.87 9.61
N GLY A 138 -25.65 1.89 8.47
CA GLY A 138 -26.33 3.08 7.96
C GLY A 138 -25.38 4.15 7.41
N GLY A 139 -24.23 3.74 6.86
CA GLY A 139 -23.24 4.62 6.24
C GLY A 139 -23.58 5.01 4.79
N ASP A 140 -22.70 5.81 4.17
CA ASP A 140 -22.86 6.28 2.78
C ASP A 140 -22.17 5.33 1.79
N SER A 141 -22.90 4.31 1.33
CA SER A 141 -22.43 3.36 0.31
C SER A 141 -22.18 4.00 -1.05
N GLN A 142 -22.84 5.13 -1.36
CA GLN A 142 -22.58 5.85 -2.61
C GLN A 142 -21.23 6.56 -2.58
N LYS A 143 -20.84 7.10 -1.42
CA LYS A 143 -19.47 7.63 -1.22
C LYS A 143 -18.43 6.53 -1.37
N PHE A 144 -18.65 5.36 -0.76
CA PHE A 144 -17.74 4.22 -0.92
C PHE A 144 -17.52 3.84 -2.40
N LEU A 145 -18.60 3.73 -3.19
CA LEU A 145 -18.50 3.42 -4.62
C LEU A 145 -17.82 4.53 -5.43
N ARG A 146 -17.89 5.80 -5.01
CA ARG A 146 -17.12 6.89 -5.63
C ARG A 146 -15.64 6.83 -5.27
N ASP A 147 -15.34 6.47 -4.02
CA ASP A 147 -13.96 6.34 -3.54
C ASP A 147 -13.25 5.17 -4.25
N ILE A 148 -13.96 4.06 -4.48
CA ILE A 148 -13.46 2.91 -5.22
C ILE A 148 -13.83 3.07 -6.69
N GLU A 149 -12.97 3.72 -7.48
CA GLU A 149 -13.15 3.80 -8.93
C GLU A 149 -13.17 2.40 -9.56
N VAL A 150 -14.37 1.86 -9.76
CA VAL A 150 -14.57 0.60 -10.47
C VAL A 150 -14.33 0.86 -11.95
N PHE A 151 -13.25 0.26 -12.48
CA PHE A 151 -12.91 0.09 -13.90
C PHE A 151 -13.81 0.86 -14.88
N LYS A 152 -13.35 2.03 -15.34
CA LYS A 152 -13.79 2.60 -16.63
C LYS A 152 -12.90 2.08 -17.74
#